data_AF-A0A1B4XFY5-F1
#
_entry.id   AF-A0A1B4XFY5-F1
#
_cell.length_a   1.000
_cell.length_b   1.000
_cell.length_c   1.000
_cell.angle_alpha   90.00
_cell.angle_beta   90.00
_cell.angle_gamma   90.00
#
_symmetry.space_group_name_H-M   'P 1'
#
loop_
_entity.id
_entity.type
_entity.pdbx_description
1 polymer ?
#
loop_
_entity_poly.entity_id
_entity_poly.type
_entity_poly.pdbx_seq_one_letter_code
_entity_poly.pdbx_strand_id
1 'polypeptide(L)' 'MHKEHAADAGFPGIAFATLPKTGETVAIRYGERIYYRVDSAKTADELNAIYGVTPGQARAILASALAGWKTPSTIS' A
#
# COMPACT_ATOMS: atom_id res chain seq x y z
N MET A 1 18.15 -15.58 17.06
CA MET A 1 16.86 -14.91 17.36
C MET A 1 16.35 -14.29 16.08
N HIS A 2 15.26 -14.81 15.53
CA HIS A 2 14.65 -14.27 14.32
C HIS A 2 14.34 -12.79 14.57
N LYS A 3 14.73 -11.94 13.62
CA LYS A 3 14.28 -10.55 13.55
C LYS A 3 12.75 -10.61 13.45
N GLU A 4 12.11 -10.60 14.60
CA GLU A 4 10.74 -10.15 14.74
C GLU A 4 10.78 -8.75 14.14
N HIS A 5 10.33 -8.65 12.89
CA HIS A 5 10.00 -7.38 12.28
C HIS A 5 9.23 -6.64 13.36
N ALA A 6 9.83 -5.59 13.90
CA ALA A 6 9.07 -4.56 14.57
C ALA A 6 7.95 -4.26 13.57
N ALA A 7 6.77 -4.81 13.86
CA ALA A 7 5.54 -4.30 13.33
C ALA A 7 5.58 -2.86 13.84
N ASP A 8 6.04 -2.02 12.93
CA ASP A 8 6.05 -0.58 13.03
C ASP A 8 4.73 -0.20 13.67
N ALA A 9 4.76 0.14 14.96
CA ALA A 9 3.57 0.35 15.78
C ALA A 9 2.74 1.56 15.30
N GLY A 10 3.16 2.19 14.20
CA GLY A 10 2.48 3.27 13.51
C GLY A 10 2.22 3.00 12.04
N PHE A 11 2.28 1.76 11.53
CA PHE A 11 1.89 1.46 10.14
C PHE A 11 0.61 0.62 10.07
N PRO A 12 -0.39 1.07 9.29
CA PRO A 12 -1.59 0.30 9.10
C PRO A 12 -1.26 -0.96 8.28
N GLY A 13 -1.90 -2.08 8.62
CA GLY A 13 -1.69 -3.35 7.91
C GLY A 13 -2.03 -3.26 6.41
N ILE A 14 -2.86 -2.29 6.03
CA ILE A 14 -3.26 -1.98 4.66
C ILE A 14 -3.25 -0.45 4.44
N ALA A 15 -2.81 0.00 3.27
CA ALA A 15 -2.98 1.38 2.82
C ALA A 15 -3.30 1.41 1.33
N PHE A 16 -3.96 2.47 0.89
CA PHE A 16 -4.34 2.67 -0.49
C PHE A 16 -3.44 3.72 -1.13
N ALA A 17 -3.08 3.51 -2.39
CA ALA A 17 -2.32 4.46 -3.17
C ALA A 17 -2.80 4.46 -4.62
N THR A 18 -2.70 5.60 -5.27
CA THR A 18 -2.97 5.70 -6.71
C THR A 18 -1.67 5.58 -7.48
N LEU A 19 -1.62 4.69 -8.45
CA LEU A 19 -0.45 4.51 -9.31
C LEU A 19 -0.33 5.69 -10.28
N PRO A 20 0.78 6.45 -10.28
CA PRO A 20 0.93 7.58 -11.19
C PRO A 20 1.06 7.17 -12.66
N LYS A 21 1.40 5.89 -12.94
CA LYS A 21 1.51 5.36 -14.31
C LYS A 21 0.17 5.03 -14.96
N THR A 22 -0.78 4.53 -14.18
CA THR A 22 -2.05 4.01 -14.72
C THR A 22 -3.28 4.75 -14.19
N GLY A 23 -3.13 5.56 -13.14
CA GLY A 23 -4.24 6.22 -12.45
C GLY A 23 -5.08 5.26 -11.60
N GLU A 24 -4.70 3.99 -11.51
CA GLU A 24 -5.46 2.97 -10.78
C GLU A 24 -5.19 3.06 -9.28
N THR A 25 -6.25 2.85 -8.48
CA THR A 25 -6.13 2.72 -7.03
C THR A 25 -5.71 1.30 -6.68
N VAL A 26 -4.65 1.16 -5.89
CA VAL A 26 -4.15 -0.11 -5.36
C VAL A 26 -4.22 -0.12 -3.85
N ALA A 27 -4.58 -1.28 -3.29
CA ALA A 27 -4.44 -1.57 -1.88
C ALA A 27 -3.11 -2.29 -1.67
N ILE A 28 -2.30 -1.76 -0.77
CA ILE A 28 -0.98 -2.23 -0.41
C ILE A 28 -1.07 -2.81 1.00
N ARG A 29 -0.81 -4.10 1.15
CA ARG A 29 -0.73 -4.76 2.45
C ARG A 29 0.72 -4.85 2.90
N TYR A 30 1.07 -4.09 3.94
CA TYR A 30 2.45 -4.00 4.42
C TYR A 30 2.96 -5.32 5.01
N GLY A 31 2.13 -6.01 5.80
CA GLY A 31 2.51 -7.29 6.43
C GLY A 31 2.76 -8.41 5.43
N GLU A 32 2.02 -8.44 4.32
CA GLU A 32 2.12 -9.49 3.30
C GLU A 32 3.03 -9.09 2.13
N ARG A 33 3.46 -7.83 2.06
CA ARG A 33 4.25 -7.26 0.95
C ARG A 33 3.63 -7.47 -0.43
N ILE A 34 2.31 -7.40 -0.48
CA ILE A 34 1.53 -7.52 -1.70
C ILE A 34 0.72 -6.25 -1.92
N TYR A 35 0.41 -5.97 -3.18
CA TYR A 35 -0.60 -4.99 -3.52
C TYR A 35 -1.54 -5.59 -4.57
N TYR A 36 -2.80 -5.18 -4.53
CA TYR A 36 -3.81 -5.57 -5.51
C TYR A 36 -4.56 -4.34 -5.99
N ARG A 37 -5.07 -4.41 -7.22
CA ARG A 37 -5.90 -3.33 -7.76
C ARG A 37 -7.25 -3.35 -7.07
N VAL A 38 -7.73 -2.17 -6.74
CA VAL A 38 -9.04 -1.97 -6.13
C VAL A 38 -9.84 -1.18 -7.14
N ASP A 39 -10.82 -1.85 -7.74
CA ASP A 39 -11.82 -1.18 -8.54
C ASP A 39 -12.81 -0.52 -7.58
N SER A 40 -12.61 0.77 -7.34
CA SER A 40 -13.44 1.56 -6.43
C SER A 40 -13.66 2.94 -7.03
N ALA A 41 -14.88 3.45 -6.90
CA ALA A 41 -15.21 4.82 -7.26
C ALA A 41 -14.56 5.87 -6.34
N LYS A 42 -14.02 5.44 -5.19
CA LYS A 42 -13.37 6.30 -4.20
C LYS A 42 -11.87 6.42 -4.45
N THR A 43 -11.31 7.59 -4.13
CA THR A 43 -9.87 7.81 -4.24
C THR A 43 -9.11 7.02 -3.18
N ALA A 44 -7.82 6.79 -3.41
CA ALA A 44 -6.93 6.20 -2.42
C ALA A 44 -6.95 6.97 -1.08
N ASP A 45 -7.05 8.30 -1.13
CA ASP A 45 -7.12 9.15 0.05
C ASP A 45 -8.41 8.94 0.84
N GLU A 46 -9.56 8.84 0.17
CA GLU A 46 -10.83 8.54 0.83
C GLU A 46 -10.84 7.13 1.46
N LEU A 47 -10.30 6.14 0.76
CA LEU A 47 -10.15 4.79 1.30
C LEU A 47 -9.21 4.80 2.51
N ASN A 48 -8.10 5.52 2.44
CA ASN A 48 -7.22 5.70 3.59
C ASN A 48 -7.95 6.35 4.77
N ALA A 49 -8.71 7.42 4.54
CA ALA A 49 -9.49 8.09 5.57
C ALA A 49 -10.52 7.16 6.23
N ILE A 50 -11.21 6.31 5.45
CA ILE A 50 -12.16 5.31 5.95
C ILE A 50 -11.46 4.26 6.83
N TYR A 51 -10.25 3.85 6.45
CA TYR A 51 -9.45 2.87 7.19
C TYR A 51 -8.60 3.52 8.31
N GLY A 52 -8.73 4.83 8.54
CA GLY A 52 -7.95 5.55 9.55
C GLY A 52 -6.46 5.69 9.21
N VAL A 53 -6.10 5.48 7.94
CA VAL A 53 -4.75 5.65 7.42
C VAL A 53 -4.51 7.11 7.11
N THR A 54 -3.47 7.69 7.70
CA THR A 54 -3.07 9.05 7.37
C THR A 54 -2.34 9.10 6.01
N PRO A 55 -2.43 10.21 5.27
CA PRO A 55 -1.72 10.37 3.99
C PRO A 55 -0.19 10.23 4.15
N GLY A 56 0.36 10.56 5.33
CA GLY A 56 1.77 10.34 5.65
C GLY A 56 2.15 8.85 5.66
N GLN A 57 1.34 8.02 6.34
CA GLN A 57 1.52 6.55 6.36
C GLN A 57 1.36 5.95 4.96
N ALA A 58 0.33 6.36 4.21
CA ALA A 58 0.11 5.87 2.85
C ALA A 58 1.30 6.18 1.92
N ARG A 59 1.87 7.39 1.99
CA ARG A 59 3.07 7.76 1.23
C ARG A 59 4.29 6.94 1.63
N ALA A 60 4.47 6.67 2.91
CA ALA A 60 5.60 5.89 3.40
C ALA A 60 5.47 4.39 3.02
N ILE A 61 4.25 3.84 3.02
CA ILE A 61 3.94 2.50 2.48
C ILE A 61 4.20 2.44 0.97
N LEU A 62 3.71 3.43 0.22
CA LEU A 62 3.93 3.50 -1.23
C LEU A 62 5.43 3.60 -1.56
N ALA A 63 6.17 4.45 -0.86
CA ALA A 63 7.61 4.58 -1.02
C ALA A 63 8.32 3.25 -0.73
N SER A 64 7.91 2.54 0.31
CA SER A 64 8.46 1.22 0.66
C SER A 64 8.14 0.16 -0.40
N ALA A 65 6.92 0.17 -0.95
CA ALA A 65 6.51 -0.74 -2.02
C ALA A 65 7.29 -0.46 -3.31
N LEU A 66 7.43 0.81 -3.70
CA LEU A 66 8.20 1.22 -4.88
C LEU A 66 9.71 0.96 -4.74
N ALA A 67 10.25 1.06 -3.52
CA ALA A 67 11.68 0.89 -3.26
C ALA A 67 12.16 -0.58 -3.33
N GLY A 68 11.27 -1.57 -3.29
CA GLY A 68 11.73 -2.97 -3.23
C GLY A 68 10.74 -4.05 -3.61
N TRP A 69 9.47 -3.76 -3.89
CA TRP A 69 8.54 -4.79 -4.31
C TRP A 69 8.54 -4.80 -5.82
N LYS A 70 9.40 -5.66 -6.38
CA LYS A 70 9.29 -6.10 -7.78
C LYS A 70 7.82 -6.41 -8.01
N THR A 71 7.15 -5.54 -8.75
CA THR A 71 5.84 -5.81 -9.31
C THR A 71 5.95 -7.18 -9.97
N PRO A 72 5.11 -8.19 -9.63
CA PRO A 72 4.94 -9.30 -10.56
C PRO A 72 4.36 -8.66 -11.82
N SER A 73 5.26 -8.40 -12.77
CA SER A 73 4.92 -8.01 -14.12
C SER A 73 3.85 -9.00 -14.57
N THR A 74 2.69 -8.46 -14.90
CA THR A 74 1.62 -9.08 -15.68
C THR A 74 2.11 -10.34 -16.40
N ILE A 75 1.64 -11.50 -15.96
CA ILE A 75 1.68 -12.68 -16.80
C ILE A 75 0.61 -12.43 -17.87
N SER A 76 1.05 -12.50 -19.14
CA SER A 76 0.29 -12.26 -20.37
C SER A 76 -1.06 -12.98 -20.46
#